data_AF-A0A0Q9PNG9-F1
#
_entry.id   AF-A0A0Q9PNG9-F1
#
_cell.length_a   1.000
_cell.length_b   1.000
_cell.length_c   1.000
_cell.angle_alpha   90.00
_cell.angle_beta   90.00
_cell.angle_gamma   90.00
#
_symmetry.space_group_name_H-M   'P 1'
#
loop_
_entity.id
_entity.type
_entity.pdbx_description
1 polymer ?
#
loop_
_entity_poly.entity_id
_entity_poly.type
_entity_poly.pdbx_seq_one_letter_code
_entity_poly.pdbx_strand_id
1 'polypeptide(L)'
;MATASAQPGWLDGWGHSADSRTLAMSSGGNEVSETIVLNGTVANNTVDHVVTGANVIGNGAFNGAAGVPMVIQNTGNGVLIQNATILNVQFQP
;
A
#
# COMPACT_ATOMS: atom_id res chain seq x y z
N MET A 1 -31.53 29.76 10.11
CA MET A 1 -30.78 30.64 9.19
C MET A 1 -30.38 29.78 8.00
N ALA A 2 -31.09 29.89 6.88
CA ALA A 2 -30.91 29.03 5.72
C ALA A 2 -29.84 29.64 4.80
N THR A 3 -28.74 28.93 4.57
CA THR A 3 -27.70 29.31 3.61
C THR A 3 -28.22 29.06 2.20
N ALA A 4 -28.26 30.13 1.39
CA ALA A 4 -28.71 30.09 0.01
C ALA A 4 -27.86 29.11 -0.82
N SER A 5 -28.51 28.12 -1.45
CA SER A 5 -27.89 27.31 -2.50
C SER A 5 -27.68 28.21 -3.72
N ALA A 6 -26.42 28.50 -4.04
CA ALA A 6 -26.07 29.25 -5.24
C ALA A 6 -26.62 28.52 -6.48
N GLN A 7 -27.55 29.16 -7.20
CA GLN A 7 -28.07 28.62 -8.46
C GLN A 7 -26.95 28.62 -9.51
N PRO A 8 -26.77 27.53 -10.27
CA PRO A 8 -25.76 27.48 -11.33
C PRO A 8 -26.04 28.57 -12.38
N GLY A 9 -25.25 29.64 -12.35
CA GLY A 9 -25.34 30.71 -13.34
C GLY A 9 -24.72 30.25 -14.66
N TRP A 10 -25.47 30.37 -15.75
CA TRP A 10 -24.93 30.26 -17.10
C TRP A 10 -24.18 31.55 -17.44
N LEU A 11 -22.89 31.44 -17.73
CA LEU A 11 -22.09 32.52 -18.29
C LEU A 11 -21.80 32.19 -19.76
N ASP A 12 -22.20 33.08 -20.67
CA ASP A 12 -22.03 32.90 -22.11
C ASP A 12 -20.55 32.70 -22.46
N GLY A 13 -20.25 31.64 -23.20
CA GLY A 13 -18.88 31.21 -23.53
C GLY A 13 -18.14 30.34 -22.51
N TRP A 14 -18.64 30.16 -21.27
CA TRP A 14 -17.93 29.43 -20.20
C TRP A 14 -18.61 28.13 -19.74
N GLY A 15 -19.84 27.84 -20.21
CA GLY A 15 -20.57 26.61 -19.91
C GLY A 15 -21.24 26.59 -18.53
N HIS A 16 -21.79 25.42 -18.14
CA HIS A 16 -22.45 25.24 -16.85
C HIS A 16 -21.44 25.28 -15.70
N SER A 17 -21.78 25.98 -14.61
CA SER A 17 -21.02 25.89 -13.37
C SER A 17 -21.16 24.49 -12.75
N ALA A 18 -20.03 23.91 -12.36
CA ALA A 18 -20.02 22.62 -11.66
C ALA A 18 -20.52 22.80 -10.22
N ASP A 19 -21.48 21.96 -9.81
CA ASP A 19 -21.91 21.93 -8.41
C ASP A 19 -20.84 21.30 -7.50
N SER A 20 -20.97 21.47 -6.18
CA SER A 20 -19.97 20.98 -5.22
C SER A 20 -19.76 19.47 -5.24
N ARG A 21 -20.78 18.69 -5.63
CA ARG A 21 -20.67 17.23 -5.77
C ARG A 21 -19.87 16.85 -7.01
N THR A 22 -20.11 17.54 -8.12
CA THR A 22 -19.40 17.39 -9.39
C THR A 22 -17.94 17.82 -9.22
N LEU A 23 -17.68 18.96 -8.57
CA LEU A 23 -16.33 19.39 -8.23
C LEU A 23 -15.60 18.39 -7.31
N ALA A 24 -16.29 17.82 -6.32
CA ALA A 24 -15.69 16.80 -5.44
C ALA A 24 -15.31 15.53 -6.22
N MET A 25 -16.17 15.08 -7.15
CA MET A 25 -15.88 13.93 -8.02
C MET A 25 -14.78 14.23 -9.05
N SER A 26 -14.76 15.43 -9.64
CA SER A 26 -13.77 15.87 -10.63
C SER A 26 -12.43 16.28 -10.02
N SER A 27 -12.36 16.56 -8.71
CA SER A 27 -11.11 16.84 -7.98
C SER A 27 -10.23 15.60 -7.74
N GLY A 28 -10.55 14.47 -8.38
CA GLY A 28 -9.81 13.21 -8.23
C GLY A 28 -10.10 12.51 -6.91
N GLY A 29 -11.36 12.55 -6.44
CA GLY A 29 -11.77 12.02 -5.15
C GLY A 29 -11.17 10.65 -4.86
N ASN A 30 -10.24 10.62 -3.90
CA ASN A 30 -9.59 9.47 -3.29
C ASN A 30 -9.21 8.32 -4.25
N GLU A 31 -8.69 8.63 -5.43
CA GLU A 31 -8.06 7.60 -6.27
C GLU A 31 -6.73 7.20 -5.64
N VAL A 32 -6.73 6.10 -4.89
CA VAL A 32 -5.51 5.48 -4.39
C VAL A 32 -5.18 4.32 -5.33
N SER A 33 -4.02 4.40 -5.97
CA SER A 33 -3.54 3.39 -6.92
C SER A 33 -2.15 2.94 -6.49
N GLU A 34 -2.07 1.70 -6.01
CA GLU A 34 -0.87 1.15 -5.43
C GLU A 34 -0.47 -0.11 -6.18
N THR A 35 0.75 -0.11 -6.70
CA THR A 35 1.30 -1.24 -7.44
C THR A 35 2.56 -1.72 -6.74
N ILE A 36 2.62 -3.01 -6.40
CA ILE A 36 3.86 -3.69 -6.05
C ILE A 36 4.33 -4.46 -7.29
N VAL A 37 5.55 -4.20 -7.72
CA VAL A 37 6.26 -5.03 -8.70
C VAL A 37 7.50 -5.60 -8.04
N LEU A 38 7.58 -6.93 -7.98
CA LEU A 38 8.70 -7.68 -7.40
C LEU A 38 9.28 -8.56 -8.50
N ASN A 39 10.40 -8.13 -9.07
CA ASN A 39 11.16 -8.91 -10.04
C ASN A 39 12.44 -9.41 -9.38
N GLY A 40 12.70 -10.70 -9.48
CA GLY A 40 14.00 -11.22 -9.12
C GLY A 40 14.23 -12.60 -9.66
N THR A 41 15.50 -12.87 -9.93
CA THR A 41 15.97 -14.12 -10.51
C THR A 41 17.03 -14.70 -9.62
N VAL A 42 16.90 -15.98 -9.36
CA VAL A 42 17.91 -16.80 -8.69
C VAL A 42 18.46 -17.74 -9.75
N ALA A 43 19.65 -17.48 -10.26
CA ALA A 43 20.24 -18.31 -11.32
C ALA A 43 21.74 -18.53 -11.08
N ASN A 44 22.25 -19.62 -11.63
CA ASN A 44 23.67 -20.01 -11.58
C ASN A 44 24.23 -20.18 -10.16
N ASN A 45 23.43 -20.66 -9.21
CA ASN A 45 23.93 -21.00 -7.88
C ASN A 45 24.59 -22.38 -7.91
N THR A 46 25.88 -22.41 -7.60
CA THR A 46 26.60 -23.63 -7.22
C THR A 46 26.80 -23.58 -5.71
N VAL A 47 26.24 -24.57 -5.01
CA VAL A 47 26.36 -24.69 -3.55
C VAL A 47 27.02 -26.02 -3.25
N ASP A 48 28.16 -26.00 -2.58
CA ASP A 48 28.97 -27.17 -2.26
C ASP A 48 29.54 -27.05 -0.83
N HIS A 49 29.69 -28.18 -0.13
CA HIS A 49 30.16 -28.26 1.27
C HIS A 49 29.50 -27.27 2.26
N VAL A 50 28.19 -27.04 2.13
CA VAL A 50 27.46 -26.08 2.98
C VAL A 50 26.69 -26.79 4.09
N VAL A 51 26.77 -26.22 5.30
CA VAL A 51 25.88 -26.54 6.43
C VAL A 51 24.90 -25.39 6.57
N THR A 52 23.60 -25.68 6.47
CA THR A 52 22.53 -24.70 6.67
C THR A 52 22.12 -24.64 8.14
N GLY A 53 21.64 -23.47 8.59
CA GLY A 53 21.22 -23.26 9.97
C GLY A 53 19.76 -23.61 10.25
N ALA A 54 19.32 -23.36 11.49
CA ALA A 54 17.91 -23.40 11.87
C ALA A 54 17.30 -21.99 11.89
N ASN A 55 16.07 -21.89 11.40
CA ASN A 55 15.24 -20.69 11.49
C ASN A 55 14.43 -20.84 12.77
N VAL A 56 14.92 -20.27 13.88
CA VAL A 56 14.25 -20.44 15.17
C VAL A 56 13.60 -19.13 15.58
N ILE A 57 12.30 -19.20 15.83
CA ILE A 57 11.52 -18.16 16.48
C ILE A 57 11.17 -18.72 17.85
N GLY A 58 11.85 -18.23 18.87
CA GLY A 58 11.75 -18.75 20.23
C GLY A 58 10.46 -18.37 20.96
N ASN A 59 10.27 -18.96 22.14
CA ASN A 59 9.14 -18.60 23.01
C ASN A 59 9.12 -17.10 23.30
N GLY A 60 7.96 -16.47 23.10
CA GLY A 60 7.77 -15.05 23.36
C GLY A 60 8.30 -14.11 22.28
N ALA A 61 8.77 -14.60 21.13
CA ALA A 61 9.37 -13.77 20.07
C ALA A 61 8.48 -12.61 19.58
N PHE A 62 7.16 -12.73 19.74
CA PHE A 62 6.19 -11.69 19.37
C PHE A 62 5.24 -11.35 20.51
N ASN A 63 5.59 -11.66 21.76
CA ASN A 63 4.72 -11.32 22.88
C ASN A 63 4.64 -9.80 23.02
N GLY A 64 3.42 -9.25 22.98
CA GLY A 64 3.21 -7.79 22.97
C GLY A 64 3.45 -7.11 21.61
N ALA A 65 3.64 -7.86 20.51
CA ALA A 65 3.72 -7.25 19.18
C ALA A 65 2.39 -6.58 18.80
N ALA A 66 2.46 -5.33 18.37
CA ALA A 66 1.33 -4.53 17.88
C ALA A 66 1.71 -3.89 16.54
N GLY A 67 0.73 -3.62 15.68
CA GLY A 67 0.96 -3.19 14.30
C GLY A 67 1.07 -4.37 13.33
N VAL A 68 1.98 -4.30 12.35
CA VAL A 68 2.14 -5.32 11.29
C VAL A 68 3.54 -5.96 11.39
N PRO A 69 3.76 -6.90 12.32
CA PRO A 69 5.04 -7.57 12.45
C PRO A 69 5.28 -8.48 11.22
N MET A 70 6.47 -8.40 10.63
CA MET A 70 6.87 -9.24 9.51
C MET A 70 8.17 -9.97 9.85
N VAL A 71 8.17 -11.30 9.68
CA VAL A 71 9.38 -12.11 9.86
C VAL A 71 9.55 -13.02 8.67
N ILE A 72 10.77 -13.00 8.13
CA ILE A 72 11.16 -13.89 7.05
C ILE A 72 12.48 -14.52 7.43
N GLN A 73 12.49 -15.85 7.37
CA GLN A 73 13.54 -16.68 7.89
C GLN A 73 13.92 -17.68 6.80
N ASN A 74 15.18 -17.61 6.36
CA ASN A 74 15.73 -18.56 5.42
C ASN A 74 17.12 -19.00 5.88
N THR A 75 17.35 -20.30 5.90
CA THR A 75 18.63 -20.89 6.32
C THR A 75 19.39 -21.54 5.19
N GLY A 76 18.85 -21.45 3.97
CA GLY A 76 19.38 -22.08 2.78
C GLY A 76 20.38 -21.19 2.04
N ASN A 77 20.83 -21.70 0.89
CA ASN A 77 21.65 -20.98 -0.08
C ASN A 77 20.89 -20.87 -1.40
N GLY A 78 21.22 -19.85 -2.20
CA GLY A 78 20.50 -19.61 -3.44
C GLY A 78 19.04 -19.22 -3.22
N VAL A 79 18.78 -18.37 -2.22
CA VAL A 79 17.43 -17.91 -1.91
C VAL A 79 17.29 -16.44 -2.22
N LEU A 80 16.26 -16.12 -3.00
CA LEU A 80 15.74 -14.78 -3.15
C LEU A 80 14.49 -14.68 -2.28
N ILE A 81 14.47 -13.63 -1.47
CA ILE A 81 13.34 -13.30 -0.62
C ILE A 81 12.73 -11.99 -1.13
N GLN A 82 11.48 -12.05 -1.56
CA GLN A 82 10.72 -10.90 -2.04
C GLN A 82 9.50 -10.74 -1.15
N ASN A 83 9.51 -9.69 -0.33
CA ASN A 83 8.37 -9.31 0.49
C ASN A 83 8.08 -7.83 0.29
N ALA A 84 6.82 -7.51 0.06
CA ALA A 84 6.34 -6.14 -0.02
C ALA A 84 4.96 -6.05 0.63
N THR A 85 4.72 -4.96 1.33
CA THR A 85 3.46 -4.68 2.00
C THR A 85 3.09 -3.23 1.73
N ILE A 86 1.94 -3.04 1.09
CA ILE A 86 1.29 -1.73 1.01
C ILE A 86 0.34 -1.62 2.21
N LEU A 87 0.45 -0.53 2.96
CA LEU A 87 -0.47 -0.20 4.04
C LEU A 87 -1.10 1.16 3.78
N ASN A 88 -2.41 1.16 3.54
CA ASN A 88 -3.22 2.35 3.42
C ASN A 88 -4.04 2.53 4.71
N VAL A 89 -3.85 3.65 5.39
CA VAL A 89 -4.58 3.97 6.63
C VAL A 89 -5.34 5.27 6.47
N GLN A 90 -6.63 5.23 6.77
CA GLN A 90 -7.48 6.41 6.85
C GLN A 90 -8.04 6.49 8.26
N PHE A 91 -7.69 7.56 8.98
CA PHE A 91 -8.28 7.85 10.28
C PHE A 91 -9.46 8.80 10.07
N GLN A 92 -10.63 8.40 10.57
CA GLN A 92 -11.84 9.22 10.58
C GLN A 92 -12.19 9.56 12.04
N PRO A 93 -12.57 10.82 12.35
CA PRO A 93 -13.01 11.22 13.68
C PRO A 93 -14.21 10.43 14.19
#